data_AF-A0A7S7T7J6-F1
#
_entry.id   AF-A0A7S7T7J6-F1
#
_cell.length_a   1.000
_cell.length_b   1.000
_cell.length_c   1.000
_cell.angle_alpha   90.00
_cell.angle_beta   90.00
_cell.angle_gamma   90.00
#
_symmetry.space_group_name_H-M   'P 1'
#
loop_
_entity.id
_entity.type
_entity.pdbx_description
1 polymer ?
#
loop_
_entity_poly.entity_id
_entity_poly.type
_entity_poly.pdbx_seq_one_letter_code
_entity_poly.pdbx_strand_id
1 'polypeptide(L)' 'MADVEASVRDLVERGSDCTERALAQMDLRRRINLLIGEWKAAGGSDVLPDVRDRVRLRSAKTGNPVRATGPR' A
#
# COMPACT_ATOMS: atom_id res chain seq x y z
N MET A 1 36.31 19.04 -33.15
CA MET A 1 35.36 19.58 -32.15
C MET A 1 33.91 19.32 -32.55
N ALA A 2 33.50 19.67 -33.78
CA ALA A 2 32.12 19.45 -34.26
C ALA A 2 31.62 18.00 -34.16
N ASP A 3 32.45 17.00 -34.45
CA ASP A 3 32.05 15.57 -34.34
C ASP A 3 31.78 15.13 -32.90
N VAL A 4 32.49 15.70 -31.93
CA VAL A 4 32.29 15.38 -30.51
C VAL A 4 30.98 15.99 -30.03
N GLU A 5 30.68 17.22 -30.43
CA GLU A 5 29.40 17.86 -30.11
C GLU A 5 28.21 17.15 -30.78
N ALA A 6 28.38 16.71 -32.03
CA ALA A 6 27.37 15.93 -32.74
C ALA A 6 27.13 14.57 -32.09
N SER A 7 28.19 13.88 -31.64
CA SER A 7 28.06 12.61 -30.92
C SER A 7 27.41 12.76 -29.54
N VAL A 8 27.72 13.83 -28.80
CA VAL A 8 27.07 14.13 -27.52
C VAL A 8 25.59 14.46 -27.75
N ARG A 9 25.28 15.24 -28.79
CA ARG A 9 23.90 15.56 -29.16
C ARG A 9 23.11 14.33 -29.58
N ASP A 10 23.69 13.45 -30.40
CA ASP A 10 23.07 12.19 -30.82
C ASP A 10 22.84 11.24 -29.62
N LEU A 11 23.77 11.19 -28.65
CA LEU A 11 23.60 10.37 -27.43
C LEU A 11 22.47 10.90 -26.52
N VAL A 12 22.32 12.23 -26.46
CA VAL A 12 21.23 12.91 -25.75
C VAL A 12 19.89 12.73 -26.51
N GLU A 13 19.87 12.92 -27.82
CA GLU A 13 18.69 12.78 -28.69
C GLU A 13 18.21 11.33 -28.81
N ARG A 14 19.12 10.35 -28.72
CA ARG A 14 18.80 8.92 -28.70
C ARG A 14 18.08 8.47 -27.42
N GLY A 15 17.84 9.36 -26.46
CA GLY A 15 16.98 9.06 -25.31
C GLY A 15 17.50 7.90 -24.46
N SER A 16 18.83 7.73 -24.40
CA SER A 16 19.47 6.90 -23.36
C SER A 16 19.41 7.58 -21.98
N ASP A 17 18.71 8.71 -21.88
CA ASP A 17 18.30 9.28 -20.63
C ASP A 17 17.15 8.45 -20.03
N CYS A 18 17.51 7.54 -19.13
CA CYS A 18 16.54 6.79 -18.36
C CYS A 18 15.88 7.62 -17.25
N THR A 19 16.19 8.92 -17.11
CA THR A 19 15.69 9.77 -16.03
C THR A 19 14.17 9.84 -16.00
N GLU A 20 13.50 10.07 -17.13
CA GLU A 20 12.03 10.13 -17.14
C GLU A 20 11.38 8.80 -16.72
N ARG A 21 11.90 7.67 -17.23
CA ARG A 21 11.43 6.33 -16.87
C ARG A 21 11.73 6.02 -15.40
N ALA A 22 12.89 6.42 -14.90
CA ALA A 22 13.28 6.27 -13.51
C ALA A 22 12.39 7.12 -12.59
N LEU A 23 12.10 8.37 -12.95
CA LEU A 23 11.19 9.26 -12.22
C LEU A 23 9.77 8.67 -12.18
N ALA A 24 9.26 8.18 -13.32
CA ALA A 24 7.96 7.51 -13.37
C ALA A 24 7.92 6.26 -12.48
N GLN A 25 9.00 5.47 -12.47
CA GLN A 25 9.11 4.28 -11.61
C GLN A 25 9.20 4.65 -10.12
N MET A 26 9.91 5.72 -9.77
CA MET A 26 9.98 6.23 -8.39
C MET A 26 8.63 6.72 -7.90
N ASP A 27 7.86 7.43 -8.74
CA ASP A 27 6.51 7.87 -8.40
C ASP A 27 5.57 6.67 -8.22
N LEU A 28 5.62 5.68 -9.12
CA LEU A 28 4.85 4.44 -8.98
C LEU A 28 5.18 3.72 -7.67
N ARG A 29 6.48 3.62 -7.32
CA ARG A 29 6.92 3.02 -6.07
C ARG A 29 6.38 3.78 -4.85
N ARG A 30 6.34 5.11 -4.90
CA ARG A 30 5.74 5.93 -3.83
C ARG A 30 4.25 5.62 -3.66
N ARG A 31 3.50 5.55 -4.76
CA ARG A 31 2.06 5.22 -4.74
C ARG A 31 1.80 3.83 -4.16
N ILE A 32 2.58 2.83 -4.58
CA ILE A 32 2.46 1.46 -4.06
C ILE A 32 2.73 1.43 -2.55
N ASN A 33 3.77 2.11 -2.08
CA ASN A 33 4.08 2.15 -0.65
C ASN A 33 2.96 2.79 0.17
N LEU A 34 2.32 3.84 -0.36
CA LEU A 34 1.17 4.48 0.28
C LEU A 34 -0.02 3.52 0.38
N LEU A 35 -0.37 2.84 -0.71
CA LEU A 35 -1.44 1.83 -0.72
C LEU A 35 -1.15 0.66 0.24
N ILE A 36 0.10 0.20 0.31
CA ILE A 36 0.51 -0.82 1.29
C ILE A 36 0.32 -0.29 2.71
N GLY A 37 0.68 0.97 2.97
CA GLY A 37 0.48 1.62 4.26
C GLY A 37 -0.99 1.67 4.66
N GLU A 38 -1.87 2.10 3.75
CA GLU A 38 -3.32 2.14 3.97
C GLU A 38 -3.91 0.75 4.21
N TRP A 39 -3.51 -0.24 3.40
CA TRP A 39 -3.93 -1.64 3.58
C TRP A 39 -3.49 -2.20 4.94
N LYS A 40 -2.26 -1.91 5.37
CA LYS A 40 -1.76 -2.30 6.70
C LYS A 40 -2.54 -1.61 7.81
N ALA A 41 -2.79 -0.30 7.70
CA ALA A 41 -3.56 0.47 8.67
C ALA A 41 -5.02 -0.01 8.79
N ALA A 42 -5.59 -0.55 7.72
CA ALA A 42 -6.88 -1.21 7.71
C ALA A 42 -6.88 -2.62 8.33
N GLY A 43 -5.75 -3.06 8.91
CA GLY A 43 -5.60 -4.39 9.51
C GLY A 43 -5.33 -5.50 8.49
N GLY A 44 -5.01 -5.16 7.23
CA GLY A 44 -4.72 -6.16 6.20
C GLY A 44 -3.51 -7.03 6.50
N SER A 45 -2.57 -6.54 7.31
CA SER A 45 -1.40 -7.29 7.78
C SER A 45 -1.58 -7.91 9.16
N ASP A 46 -2.74 -7.75 9.79
CA ASP A 46 -2.98 -8.32 11.10
C ASP A 46 -3.15 -9.84 10.97
N VAL A 47 -2.64 -10.57 11.96
CA VAL A 47 -2.83 -12.02 12.02
C VAL A 47 -4.33 -12.28 12.19
N LEU A 48 -4.92 -13.01 11.25
CA LEU A 48 -6.31 -13.42 11.36
C LEU A 48 -6.50 -14.28 12.62
N PRO A 49 -7.56 -14.06 13.40
CA PRO A 49 -7.82 -14.86 14.59
C PRO A 49 -7.97 -16.33 14.22
N ASP A 50 -7.35 -17.20 15.03
CA ASP A 50 -7.48 -18.64 14.87
C ASP A 50 -8.97 -19.03 14.92
N VAL A 51 -9.33 -20.13 14.26
CA VAL A 51 -10.72 -20.61 14.18
C VAL A 51 -11.33 -20.75 15.58
N ARG A 52 -10.52 -21.15 16.57
CA ARG A 52 -10.93 -21.24 17.98
C ARG A 52 -11.30 -19.87 18.57
N ASP A 53 -10.52 -18.84 18.26
CA ASP A 53 -10.78 -17.47 18.71
C ASP A 53 -12.00 -16.86 18.00
N ARG A 54 -12.21 -17.18 16.72
CA ARG A 54 -13.42 -16.76 15.97
C ARG A 54 -14.70 -17.31 16.57
N VAL A 55 -14.71 -18.57 17.03
CA VAL A 55 -15.88 -19.18 17.68
C VAL A 55 -16.19 -18.50 19.01
N ARG A 56 -15.16 -18.22 19.82
CA ARG A 56 -15.30 -17.49 21.10
C ARG A 56 -15.82 -16.07 20.90
N LEU A 57 -15.28 -15.33 19.93
CA LEU A 57 -15.73 -13.97 19.61
C LEU A 57 -17.18 -13.95 19.12
N ARG A 58 -17.59 -14.93 18.30
CA ARG A 58 -18.97 -15.08 17.84
C ARG A 58 -19.92 -15.40 19.01
N SER A 59 -19.50 -16.25 19.94
CA SER A 59 -20.27 -16.56 21.14
C SER A 59 -20.42 -15.34 22.07
N ALA A 60 -19.36 -14.55 22.25
CA ALA A 60 -19.40 -13.31 23.03
C ALA A 60 -20.30 -12.25 22.38
N LYS A 61 -20.27 -12.12 21.05
CA LYS A 61 -21.15 -11.20 20.29
C LYS A 61 -22.62 -11.63 20.29
N THR A 62 -22.90 -12.92 20.42
CA THR A 62 -24.28 -13.47 20.48
C THR A 62 -24.83 -13.52 21.92
N GLY A 63 -23.96 -13.42 22.92
CA GLY A 63 -24.29 -13.59 24.33
C GLY A 63 -24.72 -12.34 25.09
N ASN A 64 -24.82 -11.17 24.45
CA ASN A 64 -25.22 -9.94 25.14
C ASN A 64 -26.54 -9.37 24.56
N PRO A 65 -27.72 -9.87 24.97
CA PRO A 65 -28.88 -9.02 24.95
C PRO A 65 -28.63 -7.95 26.01
N VAL A 66 -28.42 -6.71 25.58
CA VAL A 66 -28.44 -5.53 26.46
C VAL A 66 -29.69 -5.65 27.34
N ARG A 67 -29.49 -6.04 28.59
CA ARG A 67 -30.54 -6.10 29.59
C ARG A 67 -30.80 -4.65 29.97
N ALA A 68 -31.81 -4.06 29.33
CA ALA A 68 -32.36 -2.78 29.72
C ALA A 68 -32.72 -2.87 31.21
N THR A 69 -31.89 -2.27 32.06
CA THR A 69 -32.18 -2.10 33.48
C THR A 69 -33.07 -0.87 33.63
N GLY A 70 -34.36 -1.14 33.76
CA GLY A 70 -35.34 -0.38 34.54
C GLY A 70 -36.46 -1.35 34.94
N PRO A 71 -37.32 -1.07 35.94
CA PRO A 71 -37.41 0.08 36.85
C PRO A 71 -37.53 -0.31 38.36
N ARG A 72 -37.29 0.64 39.27
CA ARG A 72 -38.18 1.06 40.37
C ARG A 72 -37.52 2.16 41.21
#